data_AF-A0A1M7SAE2-F1
#
_entry.id   AF-A0A1M7SAE2-F1
#
_cell.length_a   1.000
_cell.length_b   1.000
_cell.length_c   1.000
_cell.angle_alpha   90.00
_cell.angle_beta   90.00
_cell.angle_gamma   90.00
#
_symmetry.space_group_name_H-M   'P 1'
#
loop_
_entity.id
_entity.type
_entity.pdbx_description
1 polymer ?
#
loop_
_entity_poly.entity_id
_entity_poly.type
_entity_poly.pdbx_seq_one_letter_code
_entity_poly.pdbx_strand_id
1 'polypeptide(L)'
;MFERIGGAAVAAAVIAAPAAAMTLDFDTMNGGTPVVSGVPALNGDEFTNHGVRLSVAPNRSGSTLGLFDSNCGPDFGTTCTGGDSDLATGPTFGTAPQGRVLIINWGGANLNDDPKGGEITFDFLDPGGVSFSALTLLDIDEADPLSTSDIQFRFDYADGTSSGFWSVADLGAAGALSVTNLSSKGLTGNNSLWRYAFVGGGPLPVGADGSVASVSAFALRYDNISGAVASIEYDRPTTSAVPAPGALGLMALALGGLGLARGARRRARG
;
A
#
# COMPACT_ATOMS: atom_id res chain seq x y z
N MET A 1 58.56 -20.31 11.69
CA MET A 1 57.89 -19.69 10.53
C MET A 1 56.55 -20.42 10.39
N PHE A 2 55.44 -19.80 10.82
CA PHE A 2 54.11 -20.43 10.80
C PHE A 2 53.31 -19.77 9.67
N GLU A 3 52.97 -20.55 8.64
CA GLU A 3 52.06 -20.14 7.56
C GLU A 3 50.64 -20.02 8.11
N ARG A 4 50.06 -18.83 8.04
CA ARG A 4 48.64 -18.58 8.26
C ARG A 4 47.89 -19.00 6.99
N ILE A 5 47.13 -20.08 7.07
CA ILE A 5 46.16 -20.47 6.03
C ILE A 5 44.97 -19.51 6.16
N GLY A 6 44.85 -18.56 5.24
CA GLY A 6 43.72 -17.65 5.15
C GLY A 6 42.47 -18.39 4.66
N GLY A 7 41.49 -18.57 5.55
CA GLY A 7 40.17 -19.07 5.17
C GLY A 7 39.42 -18.01 4.36
N ALA A 8 39.15 -18.30 3.09
CA ALA A 8 38.27 -17.49 2.27
C ALA A 8 36.83 -17.66 2.76
N ALA A 9 36.25 -16.60 3.32
CA ALA A 9 34.82 -16.56 3.59
C ALA A 9 34.07 -16.53 2.25
N VAL A 10 33.31 -17.58 1.96
CA VAL A 10 32.40 -17.59 0.82
C VAL A 10 31.16 -16.79 1.23
N ALA A 11 31.07 -15.54 0.78
CA ALA A 11 29.85 -14.76 0.91
C ALA A 11 28.78 -15.39 0.01
N ALA A 12 27.75 -15.98 0.63
CA ALA A 12 26.58 -16.42 -0.11
C ALA A 12 25.85 -15.19 -0.65
N ALA A 13 25.74 -15.08 -1.97
CA ALA A 13 24.91 -14.07 -2.59
C ALA A 13 23.44 -14.36 -2.23
N VAL A 14 22.82 -13.46 -1.47
CA VAL A 14 21.37 -13.49 -1.25
C VAL A 14 20.73 -12.97 -2.54
N ILE A 15 20.14 -13.87 -3.31
CA ILE A 15 19.32 -13.49 -4.45
C ILE A 15 17.98 -13.02 -3.86
N ALA A 16 17.73 -11.71 -3.90
CA ALA A 16 16.45 -11.16 -3.49
C ALA A 16 15.35 -11.77 -4.35
N ALA A 17 14.32 -12.31 -3.72
CA ALA A 17 13.16 -12.82 -4.42
C ALA A 17 12.40 -11.65 -5.08
N PRO A 18 11.79 -11.87 -6.27
CA PRO A 18 11.07 -10.82 -6.96
C PRO A 18 9.92 -10.30 -6.09
N ALA A 19 9.72 -8.98 -6.04
CA ALA A 19 8.56 -8.40 -5.35
C ALA A 19 7.25 -8.80 -6.06
N ALA A 20 6.15 -8.87 -5.33
CA ALA A 20 4.83 -9.14 -5.88
C ALA A 20 4.10 -7.81 -6.11
N ALA A 21 3.79 -7.51 -7.37
CA ALA A 21 3.03 -6.33 -7.73
C ALA A 21 1.56 -6.48 -7.29
N MET A 22 1.06 -5.46 -6.59
CA MET A 22 -0.29 -5.39 -6.05
C MET A 22 -1.03 -4.16 -6.58
N THR A 23 -2.32 -4.35 -6.85
CA THR A 23 -3.28 -3.26 -7.03
C THR A 23 -4.41 -3.50 -6.06
N LEU A 24 -4.79 -2.45 -5.32
CA LEU A 24 -6.01 -2.42 -4.53
C LEU A 24 -7.01 -1.53 -5.26
N ASP A 25 -8.09 -2.12 -5.78
CA ASP A 25 -9.15 -1.49 -6.58
C ASP A 25 -10.53 -1.52 -5.90
N PHE A 26 -10.56 -1.85 -4.60
CA PHE A 26 -11.72 -1.88 -3.71
C PHE A 26 -12.94 -2.71 -4.17
N ASP A 27 -12.84 -3.49 -5.26
CA ASP A 27 -13.94 -4.33 -5.74
C ASP A 27 -14.12 -5.60 -4.89
N THR A 28 -13.03 -6.08 -4.28
CA THR A 28 -13.03 -7.27 -3.43
C THR A 28 -12.49 -6.97 -2.03
N MET A 29 -13.25 -7.36 -1.01
CA MET A 29 -12.77 -7.43 0.37
C MET A 29 -12.03 -8.75 0.64
N ASN A 30 -11.53 -8.89 1.88
CA ASN A 30 -10.99 -10.14 2.40
C ASN A 30 -11.86 -11.36 2.06
N GLY A 31 -11.19 -12.45 1.71
CA GLY A 31 -11.81 -13.70 1.28
C GLY A 31 -12.37 -13.68 -0.16
N GLY A 32 -12.11 -12.61 -0.94
CA GLY A 32 -12.63 -12.47 -2.30
C GLY A 32 -14.12 -12.10 -2.34
N THR A 33 -14.64 -11.56 -1.23
CA THR A 33 -16.05 -11.17 -1.12
C THR A 33 -16.26 -9.88 -1.92
N PRO A 34 -17.17 -9.84 -2.91
CA PRO A 34 -17.50 -8.61 -3.60
C PRO A 34 -18.02 -7.56 -2.63
N VAL A 35 -17.56 -6.32 -2.78
CA VAL A 35 -18.13 -5.20 -2.05
C VAL A 35 -19.56 -4.94 -2.52
N VAL A 36 -20.52 -5.02 -1.59
CA VAL A 36 -21.90 -4.62 -1.83
C VAL A 36 -22.06 -3.11 -1.66
N SER A 37 -22.88 -2.47 -2.49
CA SER A 37 -23.15 -1.03 -2.38
C SER A 37 -23.79 -0.68 -1.03
N GLY A 38 -23.43 0.47 -0.46
CA GLY A 38 -24.04 0.99 0.76
C GLY A 38 -23.55 0.35 2.06
N VAL A 39 -22.34 -0.21 2.12
CA VAL A 39 -21.68 -0.56 3.40
C VAL A 39 -21.43 0.74 4.17
N PRO A 40 -22.18 1.04 5.24
CA PRO A 40 -21.99 2.24 6.00
C PRO A 40 -20.85 1.98 6.99
N ALA A 41 -19.72 2.62 6.75
CA ALA A 41 -18.49 2.60 7.56
C ALA A 41 -17.64 1.33 7.41
N LEU A 42 -16.55 1.47 6.65
CA LEU A 42 -15.40 0.56 6.77
C LEU A 42 -14.79 0.69 8.17
N ASN A 43 -14.41 -0.44 8.76
CA ASN A 43 -13.70 -0.49 10.04
C ASN A 43 -12.17 -0.49 9.86
N GLY A 44 -11.69 -0.59 8.62
CA GLY A 44 -10.29 -0.51 8.25
C GLY A 44 -9.64 -1.87 7.95
N ASP A 45 -10.22 -2.98 8.43
CA ASP A 45 -9.65 -4.31 8.28
C ASP A 45 -10.06 -5.02 6.98
N GLU A 46 -10.96 -4.45 6.18
CA GLU A 46 -11.58 -5.08 5.00
C GLU A 46 -10.58 -5.49 3.91
N PHE A 47 -9.39 -4.89 3.88
CA PHE A 47 -8.36 -5.08 2.84
C PHE A 47 -7.07 -5.70 3.36
N THR A 48 -7.06 -6.27 4.57
CA THR A 48 -5.86 -6.84 5.19
C THR A 48 -5.27 -8.04 4.43
N ASN A 49 -6.06 -8.76 3.63
CA ASN A 49 -5.55 -9.79 2.71
C ASN A 49 -4.67 -9.21 1.59
N HIS A 50 -4.88 -7.94 1.24
CA HIS A 50 -4.01 -7.21 0.31
C HIS A 50 -2.76 -6.68 1.03
N GLY A 51 -2.65 -6.85 2.35
CA GLY A 51 -1.56 -6.33 3.17
C GLY A 51 -1.76 -4.87 3.57
N VAL A 52 -2.99 -4.36 3.52
CA VAL A 52 -3.32 -2.96 3.82
C VAL A 52 -4.41 -2.88 4.87
N ARG A 53 -4.25 -2.01 5.86
CA ARG A 53 -5.31 -1.56 6.76
C ARG A 53 -5.61 -0.09 6.47
N LEU A 54 -6.88 0.28 6.43
CA LEU A 54 -7.30 1.66 6.24
C LEU A 54 -7.58 2.32 7.58
N SER A 55 -7.24 3.60 7.69
CA SER A 55 -7.64 4.42 8.82
C SER A 55 -7.94 5.85 8.38
N VAL A 56 -8.71 6.56 9.20
CA VAL A 56 -9.02 7.99 8.99
C VAL A 56 -8.36 8.78 10.09
N ALA A 57 -7.71 9.90 9.75
CA ALA A 57 -7.05 10.70 10.75
C ALA A 57 -8.09 11.29 11.74
N PRO A 58 -7.81 11.26 13.06
CA PRO A 58 -8.71 11.80 14.08
C PRO A 58 -8.74 13.33 14.11
N ASN A 59 -7.89 14.00 13.33
CA ASN A 59 -7.76 15.47 13.29
C ASN A 59 -9.04 16.17 12.81
N ARG A 60 -10.00 15.42 12.24
CA ARG A 60 -11.32 15.89 11.85
C ARG A 60 -12.39 14.91 12.37
N SER A 61 -12.92 15.19 13.57
CA SER A 61 -13.98 14.41 14.21
C SER A 61 -15.16 14.17 13.27
N GLY A 62 -15.68 12.94 13.23
CA GLY A 62 -16.83 12.54 12.42
C GLY A 62 -16.51 12.15 10.97
N SER A 63 -15.24 12.08 10.58
CA SER A 63 -14.85 11.59 9.26
C SER A 63 -15.13 10.08 9.15
N THR A 64 -15.70 9.66 8.02
CA THR A 64 -16.01 8.25 7.74
C THR A 64 -15.49 7.83 6.38
N LEU A 65 -15.14 6.54 6.25
CA LEU A 65 -14.83 5.91 4.97
C LEU A 65 -16.07 5.23 4.41
N GLY A 66 -16.33 5.46 3.13
CA GLY A 66 -17.40 4.84 2.38
C GLY A 66 -16.89 4.23 1.09
N LEU A 67 -17.62 3.24 0.58
CA LEU A 67 -17.43 2.73 -0.77
C LEU A 67 -18.62 3.12 -1.63
N PHE A 68 -18.33 3.65 -2.82
CA PHE A 68 -19.31 4.09 -3.80
C PHE A 68 -19.26 3.22 -5.06
N ASP A 69 -20.41 2.98 -5.69
CA ASP A 69 -20.49 2.32 -7.00
C ASP A 69 -20.23 3.31 -8.12
N SER A 70 -18.98 3.41 -8.57
CA SER A 70 -18.66 4.27 -9.72
C SER A 70 -19.11 3.65 -11.04
N ASN A 71 -19.42 2.34 -11.09
CA ASN A 71 -20.01 1.69 -12.27
C ASN A 71 -21.54 1.87 -12.29
N CYS A 72 -21.97 3.13 -12.25
CA CYS A 72 -23.36 3.54 -12.33
C CYS A 72 -23.61 4.41 -13.57
N GLY A 73 -24.88 4.59 -13.93
CA GLY A 73 -25.30 5.40 -15.07
C GLY A 73 -25.65 4.58 -16.33
N PRO A 74 -25.76 5.26 -17.49
CA PRO A 74 -26.30 4.67 -18.72
C PRO A 74 -25.55 3.42 -19.20
N ASP A 75 -24.23 3.37 -18.99
CA ASP A 75 -23.40 2.25 -19.44
C ASP A 75 -23.66 0.95 -18.67
N PHE A 76 -24.17 1.04 -17.44
CA PHE A 76 -24.37 -0.10 -16.54
C PHE A 76 -25.84 -0.39 -16.25
N GLY A 77 -26.76 0.46 -16.73
CA GLY A 77 -28.20 0.28 -16.54
C GLY A 77 -28.66 0.45 -15.09
N THR A 78 -27.83 1.06 -14.25
CA THR A 78 -28.09 1.32 -12.83
C THR A 78 -28.11 2.83 -12.58
N THR A 79 -29.00 3.31 -11.73
CA THR A 79 -29.00 4.73 -11.33
C THR A 79 -27.90 4.94 -10.30
N CYS A 80 -27.10 5.99 -10.46
CA CYS A 80 -26.15 6.41 -9.42
C CYS A 80 -26.94 6.79 -8.15
N THR A 81 -26.61 6.13 -7.04
CA THR A 81 -27.26 6.38 -5.75
C THR A 81 -26.49 7.46 -5.00
N GLY A 82 -27.12 8.57 -4.61
CA GLY A 82 -26.49 9.52 -3.70
C GLY A 82 -26.65 11.01 -3.98
N GLY A 83 -26.84 11.40 -5.23
CA GLY A 83 -26.75 12.80 -5.67
C GLY A 83 -25.59 12.99 -6.66
N ASP A 84 -24.49 12.28 -6.41
CA ASP A 84 -23.22 12.41 -7.14
C ASP A 84 -23.16 11.52 -8.39
N SER A 85 -23.77 11.97 -9.49
CA SER A 85 -23.56 11.37 -10.82
C SER A 85 -22.19 11.68 -11.43
N ASP A 86 -21.44 12.58 -10.81
CA ASP A 86 -20.06 12.97 -11.11
C ASP A 86 -19.01 11.94 -10.66
N LEU A 87 -19.36 11.06 -9.72
CA LEU A 87 -18.54 9.88 -9.42
C LEU A 87 -18.78 8.70 -10.38
N ALA A 88 -19.60 8.86 -11.41
CA ALA A 88 -19.85 7.79 -12.39
C ALA A 88 -18.65 7.61 -13.34
N THR A 89 -18.39 6.37 -13.75
CA THR A 89 -17.33 6.00 -14.69
C THR A 89 -17.89 5.28 -15.90
N GLY A 90 -17.06 5.01 -16.91
CA GLY A 90 -17.43 4.23 -18.08
C GLY A 90 -17.41 5.02 -19.40
N PRO A 91 -17.70 4.36 -20.54
CA PRO A 91 -17.61 4.95 -21.88
C PRO A 91 -18.38 6.27 -22.08
N THR A 92 -19.56 6.38 -21.48
CA THR A 92 -20.38 7.61 -21.49
C THR A 92 -19.61 8.77 -20.86
N PHE A 93 -18.89 8.52 -19.78
CA PHE A 93 -18.08 9.50 -19.07
C PHE A 93 -16.64 9.57 -19.59
N GLY A 94 -16.26 8.72 -20.54
CA GLY A 94 -14.92 8.73 -21.12
C GLY A 94 -13.84 8.26 -20.14
N THR A 95 -14.19 7.39 -19.19
CA THR A 95 -13.26 6.73 -18.28
C THR A 95 -13.39 5.21 -18.40
N ALA A 96 -12.36 4.48 -17.97
CA ALA A 96 -12.51 3.04 -17.78
C ALA A 96 -13.45 2.78 -16.59
N PRO A 97 -14.27 1.71 -16.61
CA PRO A 97 -15.02 1.27 -15.42
C PRO A 97 -14.08 1.12 -14.22
N GLN A 98 -14.42 1.75 -13.08
CA GLN A 98 -13.60 1.66 -11.86
C GLN A 98 -14.22 0.78 -10.77
N GLY A 99 -15.48 0.35 -10.93
CA GLY A 99 -16.13 -0.48 -9.92
C GLY A 99 -16.36 0.30 -8.63
N ARG A 100 -15.81 -0.18 -7.52
CA ARG A 100 -15.92 0.47 -6.22
C ARG A 100 -14.79 1.47 -6.00
N VAL A 101 -15.15 2.65 -5.53
CA VAL A 101 -14.17 3.69 -5.16
C VAL A 101 -14.30 4.07 -3.70
N LEU A 102 -13.18 4.39 -3.07
CA LEU A 102 -13.10 4.78 -1.67
C LEU A 102 -13.29 6.29 -1.53
N ILE A 103 -14.30 6.69 -0.77
CA ILE A 103 -14.59 8.10 -0.46
C ILE A 103 -14.22 8.37 1.00
N ILE A 104 -13.65 9.55 1.23
CA ILE A 104 -13.59 10.14 2.56
C ILE A 104 -14.54 11.31 2.65
N ASN A 105 -15.45 11.26 3.63
CA ASN A 105 -16.34 12.38 3.90
C ASN A 105 -16.09 12.92 5.31
N TRP A 106 -15.69 14.19 5.37
CA TRP A 106 -15.68 14.96 6.59
C TRP A 106 -17.00 15.72 6.80
N GLY A 107 -17.76 15.31 7.81
CA GLY A 107 -18.88 16.10 8.35
C GLY A 107 -20.22 15.98 7.61
N GLY A 108 -20.30 15.24 6.51
CA GLY A 108 -21.55 14.91 5.84
C GLY A 108 -22.17 13.60 6.36
N ALA A 109 -23.50 13.58 6.51
CA ALA A 109 -24.25 12.35 6.77
C ALA A 109 -24.47 11.51 5.50
N ASN A 110 -24.28 12.12 4.32
CA ASN A 110 -24.39 11.48 3.01
C ASN A 110 -23.00 11.37 2.40
N LEU A 111 -22.48 10.14 2.28
CA LEU A 111 -21.17 9.86 1.67
C LEU A 111 -21.11 10.21 0.18
N ASN A 112 -22.26 10.49 -0.44
CA ASN A 112 -22.45 10.56 -1.87
C ASN A 112 -23.05 11.91 -2.33
N ASP A 113 -22.84 12.98 -1.55
CA ASP A 113 -23.23 14.37 -1.87
C ASP A 113 -22.26 15.33 -1.16
N ASP A 114 -21.32 15.92 -1.92
CA ASP A 114 -20.32 16.92 -1.46
C ASP A 114 -19.36 16.44 -0.34
N PRO A 115 -18.54 15.39 -0.57
CA PRO A 115 -17.54 14.99 0.41
C PRO A 115 -16.47 16.09 0.57
N LYS A 116 -16.36 16.65 1.78
CA LYS A 116 -15.44 17.79 2.08
C LYS A 116 -13.99 17.37 2.32
N GLY A 117 -13.60 16.25 1.74
CA GLY A 117 -12.29 15.65 1.91
C GLY A 117 -12.04 15.09 3.31
N GLY A 118 -10.78 15.13 3.74
CA GLY A 118 -10.27 14.48 4.95
C GLY A 118 -8.91 13.83 4.70
N GLU A 119 -8.42 13.06 5.67
CA GLU A 119 -7.17 12.31 5.56
C GLU A 119 -7.41 10.81 5.71
N ILE A 120 -7.07 10.05 4.67
CA ILE A 120 -7.08 8.58 4.66
C ILE A 120 -5.63 8.11 4.81
N THR A 121 -5.39 7.14 5.67
CA THR A 121 -4.11 6.43 5.78
C THR A 121 -4.27 4.99 5.33
N PHE A 122 -3.31 4.53 4.54
CA PHE A 122 -3.11 3.16 4.08
C PHE A 122 -1.91 2.60 4.84
N ASP A 123 -2.17 1.84 5.89
CA ASP A 123 -1.16 1.19 6.72
C ASP A 123 -0.75 -0.15 6.09
N PHE A 124 0.50 -0.26 5.65
CA PHE A 124 1.03 -1.49 5.06
C PHE A 124 1.49 -2.47 6.15
N LEU A 125 0.98 -3.70 6.09
CA LEU A 125 1.20 -4.73 7.12
C LEU A 125 2.54 -5.47 6.97
N ASP A 126 3.28 -5.22 5.89
CA ASP A 126 4.60 -5.81 5.66
C ASP A 126 5.65 -5.12 6.56
N PRO A 127 6.35 -5.86 7.45
CA PRO A 127 7.24 -5.23 8.45
C PRO A 127 8.41 -4.43 7.88
N GLY A 128 8.84 -4.72 6.65
CA GLY A 128 9.88 -3.97 5.93
C GLY A 128 9.34 -2.81 5.10
N GLY A 129 8.04 -2.55 5.15
CA GLY A 129 7.34 -1.67 4.24
C GLY A 129 7.15 -2.28 2.84
N VAL A 130 6.55 -1.49 1.96
CA VAL A 130 6.32 -1.78 0.55
C VAL A 130 7.05 -0.79 -0.35
N SER A 131 7.13 -1.11 -1.63
CA SER A 131 7.49 -0.16 -2.68
C SER A 131 6.22 0.47 -3.23
N PHE A 132 5.93 1.73 -2.89
CA PHE A 132 4.70 2.42 -3.32
C PHE A 132 4.91 3.16 -4.64
N SER A 133 4.02 2.94 -5.60
CA SER A 133 4.22 3.37 -6.98
C SER A 133 3.21 4.40 -7.46
N ALA A 134 1.91 4.19 -7.21
CA ALA A 134 0.90 5.09 -7.73
C ALA A 134 -0.41 5.04 -6.94
N LEU A 135 -1.22 6.06 -7.15
CA LEU A 135 -2.63 6.07 -6.80
C LEU A 135 -3.45 6.65 -7.96
N THR A 136 -4.69 6.21 -8.07
CA THR A 136 -5.66 6.74 -9.04
C THR A 136 -6.79 7.42 -8.30
N LEU A 137 -7.07 8.68 -8.67
CA LEU A 137 -8.18 9.46 -8.14
C LEU A 137 -9.24 9.67 -9.19
N LEU A 138 -10.49 9.57 -8.76
CA LEU A 138 -11.68 9.86 -9.53
C LEU A 138 -12.30 11.14 -9.00
N ASP A 139 -12.82 11.95 -9.93
CA ASP A 139 -13.70 13.08 -9.66
C ASP A 139 -13.06 14.16 -8.77
N ILE A 140 -11.84 14.56 -9.15
CA ILE A 140 -11.21 15.70 -8.51
C ILE A 140 -11.87 16.97 -9.04
N ASP A 141 -12.71 17.62 -8.22
CA ASP A 141 -13.46 18.85 -8.53
C ASP A 141 -12.59 20.11 -8.68
N GLU A 142 -11.35 19.95 -9.17
CA GLU A 142 -10.44 21.04 -9.46
C GLU A 142 -10.28 21.28 -10.95
N ALA A 143 -10.30 22.56 -11.33
CA ALA A 143 -10.08 22.97 -12.71
C ALA A 143 -8.67 22.61 -13.22
N ASP A 144 -7.70 22.48 -12.30
CA ASP A 144 -6.36 22.00 -12.59
C ASP A 144 -5.78 21.16 -11.43
N PRO A 145 -5.84 19.82 -11.51
CA PRO A 145 -5.35 18.91 -10.47
C PRO A 145 -3.83 18.93 -10.27
N LEU A 146 -3.09 19.64 -11.13
CA LEU A 146 -1.64 19.85 -11.01
C LEU A 146 -1.27 21.09 -10.19
N SER A 147 -2.20 22.03 -10.03
CA SER A 147 -1.94 23.32 -9.39
C SER A 147 -2.43 23.40 -7.95
N THR A 148 -3.17 22.38 -7.50
CA THR A 148 -3.85 22.40 -6.22
C THR A 148 -2.91 22.07 -5.05
N SER A 149 -2.97 22.91 -4.02
CA SER A 149 -2.44 22.63 -2.69
C SER A 149 -3.31 21.68 -1.88
N ASP A 150 -4.49 21.34 -2.40
CA ASP A 150 -5.58 20.69 -1.66
C ASP A 150 -5.49 19.17 -1.73
N ILE A 151 -4.70 18.63 -2.67
CA ILE A 151 -4.27 17.23 -2.68
C ILE A 151 -2.85 17.15 -2.13
N GLN A 152 -2.69 16.41 -1.04
CA GLN A 152 -1.41 16.26 -0.37
C GLN A 152 -1.13 14.82 0.02
N PHE A 153 0.15 14.47 0.00
CA PHE A 153 0.65 13.12 0.21
C PHE A 153 1.68 13.09 1.34
N ARG A 154 1.60 12.08 2.21
CA ARG A 154 2.63 11.78 3.21
C ARG A 154 3.03 10.31 3.10
N PHE A 155 4.32 10.05 3.22
CA PHE A 155 4.90 8.72 3.31
C PHE A 155 5.54 8.56 4.67
N ASP A 156 5.13 7.54 5.40
CA ASP A 156 5.77 7.07 6.61
C ASP A 156 6.56 5.79 6.26
N TYR A 157 7.79 5.68 6.76
CA TYR A 157 8.74 4.66 6.33
C TYR A 157 8.95 3.59 7.41
N ALA A 158 9.42 2.41 7.01
CA ALA A 158 9.67 1.28 7.91
C ALA A 158 10.78 1.55 8.95
N ASP A 159 11.64 2.55 8.71
CA ASP A 159 12.65 3.01 9.68
C ASP A 159 12.09 3.99 10.72
N GLY A 160 10.80 4.32 10.64
CA GLY A 160 10.10 5.24 11.53
C GLY A 160 10.20 6.71 11.14
N THR A 161 10.84 7.05 10.03
CA THR A 161 10.86 8.42 9.50
C THR A 161 9.57 8.74 8.73
N SER A 162 9.32 10.03 8.49
CA SER A 162 8.16 10.52 7.74
C SER A 162 8.59 11.64 6.79
N SER A 163 8.00 11.70 5.60
CA SER A 163 8.25 12.76 4.62
C SER A 163 7.64 14.11 5.01
N GLY A 164 6.66 14.13 5.93
CA GLY A 164 5.71 15.23 6.01
C GLY A 164 4.75 15.27 4.80
N PHE A 165 3.81 16.21 4.79
CA PHE A 165 2.88 16.37 3.68
C PHE A 165 3.49 17.20 2.55
N TRP A 166 3.32 16.72 1.32
CA TRP A 166 3.74 17.39 0.09
C TRP A 166 2.53 17.58 -0.82
N SER A 167 2.38 18.76 -1.42
CA SER A 167 1.36 18.98 -2.43
C SER A 167 1.73 18.34 -3.77
N VAL A 168 0.76 18.22 -4.68
CA VAL A 168 1.00 17.82 -6.07
C VAL A 168 2.03 18.75 -6.73
N ALA A 169 1.90 20.06 -6.51
CA ALA A 169 2.82 21.06 -7.07
C ALA A 169 4.25 20.88 -6.53
N ASP A 170 4.43 20.62 -5.23
CA ASP A 170 5.76 20.43 -4.64
C ASP A 170 6.46 19.18 -5.20
N LEU A 171 5.75 18.05 -5.27
CA LEU A 171 6.33 16.81 -5.80
C LEU A 171 6.57 16.90 -7.32
N GLY A 172 5.68 17.56 -8.07
CA GLY A 172 5.87 17.82 -9.49
C GLY A 172 7.11 18.68 -9.76
N ALA A 173 7.29 19.76 -9.00
CA ALA A 173 8.48 20.62 -9.10
C ALA A 173 9.78 19.89 -8.72
N ALA A 174 9.72 18.94 -7.78
CA ALA A 174 10.84 18.09 -7.41
C ALA A 174 11.13 16.98 -8.43
N GLY A 175 10.28 16.80 -9.44
CA GLY A 175 10.37 15.68 -10.38
C GLY A 175 10.10 14.32 -9.73
N ALA A 176 9.39 14.31 -8.60
CA ALA A 176 9.07 13.13 -7.80
C ALA A 176 7.67 12.55 -8.11
N LEU A 177 6.90 13.22 -8.97
CA LEU A 177 5.53 12.88 -9.30
C LEU A 177 5.25 13.13 -10.79
N SER A 178 4.65 12.13 -11.42
CA SER A 178 4.06 12.22 -12.75
C SER A 178 2.55 12.06 -12.64
N VAL A 179 1.79 12.98 -13.23
CA VAL A 179 0.33 12.96 -13.19
C VAL A 179 -0.20 12.81 -14.61
N THR A 180 -1.13 11.86 -14.81
CA THR A 180 -1.70 11.54 -16.12
C THR A 180 -3.22 11.55 -16.06
N ASN A 181 -3.86 12.27 -16.97
CA ASN A 181 -5.32 12.17 -17.18
C ASN A 181 -5.61 10.85 -17.92
N LEU A 182 -6.34 9.95 -17.27
CA LEU A 182 -6.77 8.66 -17.83
C LEU A 182 -8.13 8.76 -18.55
N SER A 183 -8.77 9.92 -18.51
CA SER A 183 -10.05 10.16 -19.18
C SER A 183 -9.82 10.33 -20.69
N SER A 184 -10.41 9.46 -21.50
CA SER A 184 -10.29 9.46 -22.97
C SER A 184 -10.89 10.71 -23.63
N LYS A 185 -11.76 11.43 -22.92
CA LYS A 185 -12.36 12.70 -23.36
C LYS A 185 -11.61 13.93 -22.86
N GLY A 186 -10.51 13.76 -22.12
CA GLY A 186 -9.75 14.85 -21.52
C GLY A 186 -10.55 15.64 -20.49
N LEU A 187 -11.48 14.98 -19.78
CA LEU A 187 -12.27 15.63 -18.75
C LEU A 187 -11.37 16.14 -17.62
N THR A 188 -11.63 17.35 -17.16
CA THR A 188 -11.02 18.00 -16.00
C THR A 188 -12.16 18.36 -15.06
N GLY A 189 -12.16 17.91 -13.81
CA GLY A 189 -13.31 18.04 -12.90
C GLY A 189 -14.18 16.78 -12.88
N ASN A 190 -15.49 16.96 -13.07
CA ASN A 190 -16.47 15.90 -12.88
C ASN A 190 -16.18 14.65 -13.71
N ASN A 191 -16.29 13.49 -13.08
CA ASN A 191 -16.04 12.16 -13.67
C ASN A 191 -14.62 11.98 -14.23
N SER A 192 -13.67 12.87 -13.94
CA SER A 192 -12.30 12.76 -14.45
C SER A 192 -11.49 11.74 -13.65
N LEU A 193 -10.68 10.95 -14.35
CA LEU A 193 -9.81 9.94 -13.75
C LEU A 193 -8.35 10.35 -13.92
N TRP A 194 -7.60 10.43 -12.82
CA TRP A 194 -6.22 10.88 -12.80
C TRP A 194 -5.33 9.88 -12.07
N ARG A 195 -4.20 9.53 -12.69
CA ARG A 195 -3.17 8.70 -12.07
C ARG A 195 -2.02 9.56 -11.61
N TYR A 196 -1.66 9.42 -10.33
CA TYR A 196 -0.54 10.06 -9.67
C TYR A 196 0.53 9.01 -9.44
N ALA A 197 1.54 8.98 -10.32
CA ALA A 197 2.64 8.04 -10.29
C ALA A 197 3.86 8.66 -9.62
N PHE A 198 4.25 8.10 -8.49
CA PHE A 198 5.40 8.55 -7.73
C PHE A 198 6.66 7.95 -8.36
N VAL A 199 7.48 8.83 -8.90
CA VAL A 199 8.78 8.48 -9.46
C VAL A 199 9.80 8.86 -8.42
N GLY A 200 10.48 7.87 -7.87
CA GLY A 200 11.51 8.06 -6.87
C GLY A 200 12.57 9.03 -7.37
N GLY A 201 12.77 10.10 -6.59
CA GLY A 201 13.65 11.21 -6.88
C GLY A 201 13.28 12.41 -5.99
N GLY A 202 14.19 13.35 -5.79
CA GLY A 202 13.93 14.51 -4.94
C GLY A 202 13.84 14.17 -3.43
N PRO A 203 12.81 14.62 -2.69
CA PRO A 203 12.71 14.44 -1.24
C PRO A 203 12.28 13.03 -0.80
N LEU A 204 11.87 12.15 -1.73
CA LEU A 204 11.37 10.82 -1.41
C LEU A 204 12.49 9.76 -1.56
N PRO A 205 12.69 8.87 -0.58
CA PRO A 205 13.59 7.72 -0.70
C PRO A 205 13.16 6.80 -1.85
N VAL A 206 14.14 6.26 -2.59
CA VAL A 206 13.90 5.58 -3.87
C VAL A 206 14.36 4.13 -3.82
N GLY A 207 13.49 3.24 -4.29
CA GLY A 207 13.79 1.83 -4.54
C GLY A 207 14.58 1.60 -5.82
N ALA A 208 15.06 0.37 -6.03
CA ALA A 208 15.85 0.01 -7.22
C ALA A 208 15.05 0.13 -8.54
N ASP A 209 13.73 0.11 -8.46
CA ASP A 209 12.76 0.23 -9.55
C ASP A 209 12.26 1.67 -9.77
N GLY A 210 12.72 2.63 -8.96
CA GLY A 210 12.23 4.01 -9.01
C GLY A 210 10.89 4.22 -8.29
N SER A 211 10.42 3.29 -7.46
CA SER A 211 9.28 3.51 -6.55
C SER A 211 9.71 4.19 -5.24
N VAL A 212 8.75 4.66 -4.44
CA VAL A 212 9.03 5.10 -3.06
C VAL A 212 9.23 3.85 -2.20
N ALA A 213 10.45 3.60 -1.73
CA ALA A 213 10.80 2.36 -1.06
C ALA A 213 10.51 2.37 0.44
N SER A 214 10.29 1.18 0.98
CA SER A 214 10.13 0.91 2.42
C SER A 214 9.02 1.72 3.09
N VAL A 215 7.92 1.96 2.37
CA VAL A 215 6.75 2.70 2.87
C VAL A 215 5.98 1.79 3.83
N SER A 216 5.84 2.22 5.09
CA SER A 216 5.04 1.54 6.11
C SER A 216 3.61 2.10 6.18
N ALA A 217 3.42 3.38 5.85
CA ALA A 217 2.10 3.95 5.63
C ALA A 217 2.12 5.04 4.55
N PHE A 218 1.03 5.13 3.80
CA PHE A 218 0.77 6.21 2.85
C PHE A 218 -0.48 6.98 3.28
N ALA A 219 -0.40 8.30 3.40
CA ALA A 219 -1.55 9.12 3.71
C ALA A 219 -1.88 10.08 2.56
N LEU A 220 -3.16 10.10 2.19
CA LEU A 220 -3.76 11.03 1.25
C LEU A 220 -4.62 12.02 2.03
N ARG A 221 -4.39 13.32 1.79
CA ARG A 221 -5.21 14.39 2.36
C ARG A 221 -5.87 15.21 1.26
N TYR A 222 -7.17 15.39 1.39
CA TYR A 222 -8.00 16.35 0.66
C TYR A 222 -8.34 17.53 1.58
N ASP A 223 -8.06 18.76 1.15
CA ASP A 223 -8.42 19.97 1.90
C ASP A 223 -9.49 20.79 1.17
N ASN A 224 -10.75 20.62 1.55
CA ASN A 224 -11.91 21.31 0.96
C ASN A 224 -12.19 20.99 -0.50
N ILE A 225 -11.75 19.81 -0.96
CA ILE A 225 -12.11 19.25 -2.26
C ILE A 225 -12.75 17.88 -2.08
N SER A 226 -13.60 17.52 -3.04
CA SER A 226 -14.19 16.20 -3.22
C SER A 226 -13.27 15.31 -4.06
N GLY A 227 -13.49 14.01 -3.97
CA GLY A 227 -12.78 13.02 -4.76
C GLY A 227 -12.86 11.64 -4.13
N ALA A 228 -12.58 10.63 -4.96
CA ALA A 228 -12.53 9.25 -4.54
C ALA A 228 -11.21 8.59 -4.95
N VAL A 229 -10.71 7.69 -4.12
CA VAL A 229 -9.58 6.83 -4.47
C VAL A 229 -10.13 5.64 -5.25
N ALA A 230 -9.76 5.53 -6.52
CA ALA A 230 -10.13 4.41 -7.36
C ALA A 230 -9.17 3.22 -7.18
N SER A 231 -7.87 3.50 -7.02
CA SER A 231 -6.89 2.45 -6.73
C SER A 231 -5.60 2.96 -6.10
N ILE A 232 -4.86 2.04 -5.49
CA ILE A 232 -3.43 2.20 -5.17
C ILE A 232 -2.59 1.05 -5.74
N GLU A 233 -1.36 1.34 -6.13
CA GLU A 233 -0.39 0.42 -6.73
C GLU A 233 0.89 0.36 -5.87
N TYR A 234 1.30 -0.84 -5.47
CA TYR A 234 2.48 -1.07 -4.64
C TYR A 234 3.04 -2.49 -4.80
N ASP A 235 4.33 -2.65 -4.51
CA ASP A 235 5.05 -3.90 -4.60
C ASP A 235 5.36 -4.42 -3.19
N ARG A 236 4.92 -5.64 -2.90
CA ARG A 236 5.18 -6.30 -1.62
C ARG A 236 6.47 -7.12 -1.69
N PRO A 237 7.33 -7.08 -0.67
CA PRO A 237 8.46 -7.99 -0.60
C PRO A 237 7.94 -9.43 -0.54
N THR A 238 8.38 -10.30 -1.46
CA THR A 238 8.06 -11.71 -1.31
C THR A 238 8.82 -12.26 -0.10
N THR A 239 8.10 -12.87 0.83
CA THR A 239 8.67 -13.53 2.02
C THR A 239 9.37 -14.84 1.61
N SER A 240 10.32 -14.78 0.69
CA SER A 240 11.19 -15.90 0.35
C SER A 240 12.53 -15.75 1.04
N ALA A 241 12.52 -16.09 2.32
CA ALA A 241 13.71 -16.64 2.97
C ALA A 241 13.28 -17.86 3.78
N VAL A 242 12.89 -18.94 3.07
CA VAL A 242 13.15 -20.27 3.64
C VAL A 242 14.67 -20.32 3.78
N PRO A 243 15.23 -20.41 4.99
CA PRO A 243 16.67 -20.57 5.13
C PRO A 243 17.05 -21.79 4.31
N ALA A 244 18.02 -21.66 3.40
CA ALA A 244 18.52 -22.81 2.65
C ALA A 244 18.79 -23.94 3.67
N PRO A 245 18.32 -25.19 3.46
CA PRO A 245 18.47 -26.29 4.42
C PRO A 245 19.91 -26.67 4.81
N GLY A 246 20.92 -25.89 4.45
CA GLY A 246 22.34 -26.25 4.51
C GLY A 246 23.16 -25.76 5.71
N ALA A 247 22.64 -24.92 6.62
CA ALA A 247 23.48 -24.33 7.68
C ALA A 247 23.25 -24.88 9.11
N LEU A 248 22.17 -25.63 9.36
CA LEU A 248 21.89 -26.23 10.68
C LEU A 248 22.07 -27.76 10.72
N GLY A 249 22.41 -28.38 9.59
CA GLY A 249 22.50 -29.83 9.44
C GLY A 249 23.92 -30.39 9.46
N LEU A 250 24.82 -29.94 10.35
CA LEU A 250 26.11 -30.64 10.58
C LEU A 250 26.72 -30.41 11.98
N MET A 251 25.90 -30.36 13.03
CA MET A 251 26.37 -30.26 14.43
C MET A 251 25.74 -31.37 15.31
N ALA A 252 25.66 -32.59 14.78
CA ALA A 252 25.23 -33.74 15.57
C ALA A 252 25.96 -35.01 15.10
N LEU A 253 27.22 -35.20 15.50
CA LEU A 253 27.89 -36.52 15.66
C LEU A 253 29.39 -36.35 16.03
N ALA A 254 29.70 -35.89 17.24
CA ALA A 254 31.06 -36.02 17.80
C ALA A 254 31.13 -35.83 19.33
N LEU A 255 30.18 -36.38 20.11
CA LEU A 255 30.30 -36.46 21.58
C LEU A 255 29.81 -37.83 22.03
N GLY A 256 30.67 -38.84 21.91
CA GLY A 256 30.39 -40.20 22.36
C GLY A 256 31.65 -41.04 22.39
N GLY A 257 32.52 -40.81 23.39
CA GLY A 257 33.78 -41.54 23.47
C GLY A 257 34.65 -41.28 24.69
N LEU A 258 34.08 -41.07 25.88
CA LEU A 258 34.86 -41.17 27.13
C LEU A 258 33.98 -41.75 28.25
N GLY A 259 33.90 -43.08 28.28
CA GLY A 259 33.32 -43.86 29.37
C GLY A 259 34.37 -44.82 29.93
N LEU A 260 34.92 -44.43 31.08
CA LEU A 260 35.91 -45.18 31.87
C LEU A 260 35.36 -46.55 32.32
N ALA A 261 36.10 -47.62 32.02
CA ALA A 261 35.95 -48.93 32.66
C ALA A 261 37.18 -49.23 33.52
N ARG A 262 37.09 -48.95 34.83
CA ARG A 262 37.97 -49.51 35.86
C ARG A 262 37.17 -49.73 37.13
N GLY A 263 37.08 -50.98 37.59
CA GLY A 263 36.53 -51.26 38.92
C GLY A 263 36.11 -52.70 39.17
N ALA A 264 37.03 -53.66 39.03
CA ALA A 264 36.83 -55.02 39.51
C ALA A 264 37.87 -55.38 40.58
N ARG A 265 37.40 -55.69 41.80
CA ARG A 265 37.85 -56.75 42.75
C ARG A 265 37.49 -56.35 44.18
N ARG A 266 36.43 -56.96 44.72
CA ARG A 266 36.44 -58.16 45.60
C ARG A 266 36.94 -57.89 47.01
N ARG A 267 35.98 -57.78 47.93
CA ARG A 267 36.12 -57.93 49.38
C ARG A 267 35.66 -59.34 49.76
N ALA A 268 36.48 -60.08 50.49
CA ALA A 268 36.09 -61.29 51.19
C ALA A 268 36.86 -61.34 52.52
N ARG A 269 36.13 -61.38 53.64
CA ARG A 269 36.45 -62.01 54.93
C ARG A 269 35.39 -61.59 55.95
N GLY A 270 34.79 -62.59 56.60
CA GLY A 270 33.73 -62.47 57.59
C GLY A 270 32.69 -63.54 57.33
#